data_AF-A0A0G9LK66-F1
#
_entry.id   AF-A0A0G9LK66-F1
#
_cell.length_a   1.000
_cell.length_b   1.000
_cell.length_c   1.000
_cell.angle_alpha   90.00
_cell.angle_beta   90.00
_cell.angle_gamma   90.00
#
_symmetry.space_group_name_H-M   'P 1'
#
loop_
_entity.id
_entity.type
_entity.pdbx_description
1 polymer ?
#
loop_
_entity_poly.entity_id
_entity_poly.type
_entity_poly.pdbx_seq_one_letter_code
_entity_poly.pdbx_strand_id
1 'polypeptide(L)' 'MKGLMFLGIPMLFMIAVLILLGMYVYKVIQNQSSSLKIMIIGIAVILFSILISMSIIKIIVGILGLLIVLYGANKSED' A
#
# COMPACT_ATOMS: atom_id res chain seq x y z
N MET A 1 -2.15 -11.77 -31.73
CA MET A 1 -2.94 -12.23 -30.55
C MET A 1 -2.09 -12.78 -29.41
N LYS A 2 -0.96 -13.48 -29.64
CA LYS A 2 -0.08 -13.98 -28.55
C LYS A 2 0.62 -12.89 -27.72
N GLY A 3 0.91 -11.72 -28.31
CA GLY A 3 1.59 -10.61 -27.62
C GLY A 3 0.74 -9.84 -26.59
N LEU A 4 -0.59 -9.79 -26.76
CA LEU A 4 -1.49 -9.14 -25.80
C LEU A 4 -1.70 -9.98 -24.53
N MET A 5 -1.77 -11.32 -24.67
CA MET A 5 -1.84 -12.22 -23.52
C MET A 5 -0.54 -12.20 -22.70
N PHE A 6 0.62 -12.03 -23.34
CA PHE A 6 1.91 -11.99 -22.66
C PHE A 6 2.11 -10.72 -21.80
N LEU A 7 1.46 -9.60 -22.15
CA LEU A 7 1.49 -8.36 -21.36
C LEU A 7 0.38 -8.31 -20.29
N GLY A 8 -0.78 -8.90 -20.56
CA GLY A 8 -1.92 -8.88 -19.64
C GLY A 8 -1.72 -9.74 -18.39
N ILE A 9 -1.13 -10.93 -18.53
CA ILE A 9 -0.95 -11.88 -17.41
C ILE A 9 0.00 -11.32 -16.32
N PRO A 10 1.19 -10.78 -16.65
CA PRO A 10 2.07 -10.16 -15.65
C PRO A 10 1.43 -8.95 -14.95
N MET A 11 0.64 -8.16 -15.69
CA MET A 11 -0.04 -6.99 -15.14
C MET A 11 -1.14 -7.38 -14.14
N LEU A 12 -1.95 -8.39 -14.47
CA LEU A 12 -2.96 -8.94 -13.55
C LEU A 12 -2.32 -9.53 -12.29
N PHE A 13 -1.20 -10.23 -12.43
CA PHE A 13 -0.48 -10.78 -11.28
C PHE A 13 0.03 -9.67 -10.35
N MET A 14 0.58 -8.59 -10.92
CA MET A 14 1.05 -7.43 -10.16
C MET A 14 -0.10 -6.73 -9.42
N ILE A 15 -1.25 -6.56 -10.07
CA ILE A 15 -2.46 -6.00 -9.43
C ILE A 15 -2.92 -6.90 -8.29
N ALA A 16 -2.99 -8.22 -8.50
CA ALA A 16 -3.38 -9.17 -7.46
C ALA A 16 -2.45 -9.13 -6.24
N VAL A 17 -1.13 -9.06 -6.47
CA VAL A 17 -0.13 -8.91 -5.40
C VAL A 17 -0.34 -7.61 -4.63
N LEU A 18 -0.59 -6.50 -5.32
CA LEU A 18 -0.85 -5.20 -4.67
C LEU A 18 -2.14 -5.22 -3.84
N ILE A 19 -3.20 -5.88 -4.32
CA ILE A 19 -4.46 -6.04 -3.57
C ILE A 19 -4.21 -6.86 -2.30
N LEU A 20 -3.54 -8.01 -2.41
CA LEU A 20 -3.24 -8.87 -1.26
C LEU A 20 -2.36 -8.14 -0.22
N LEU A 21 -1.36 -7.40 -0.69
CA LEU A 21 -0.50 -6.59 0.17
C LEU A 21 -1.32 -5.49 0.88
N GLY A 22 -2.20 -4.80 0.15
CA GLY A 22 -3.10 -3.79 0.72
C GLY A 22 -4.03 -4.38 1.79
N MET A 23 -4.63 -5.54 1.54
CA MET A 23 -5.47 -6.25 2.51
C MET A 23 -4.68 -6.66 3.76
N TYR A 24 -3.45 -7.15 3.60
CA TYR A 24 -2.58 -7.51 4.72
C TYR A 24 -2.24 -6.27 5.57
N VAL A 25 -1.78 -5.20 4.93
CA VAL A 25 -1.43 -3.93 5.60
C VAL A 25 -2.65 -3.37 6.35
N TYR A 26 -3.83 -3.40 5.73
CA TYR A 26 -5.08 -2.98 6.37
C TYR A 26 -5.40 -3.77 7.64
N LYS A 27 -5.31 -5.11 7.59
CA LYS A 27 -5.55 -5.98 8.75
C LYS A 27 -4.53 -5.71 9.87
N VAL A 28 -3.26 -5.50 9.51
CA VAL A 28 -2.21 -5.15 10.49
C VAL A 28 -2.55 -3.81 11.17
N ILE A 29 -2.94 -2.79 10.41
CA ILE A 29 -3.30 -1.46 10.94
C ILE A 29 -4.50 -1.53 11.88
N GLN A 30 -5.56 -2.28 11.52
CA GLN A 30 -6.73 -2.45 12.38
C GLN A 30 -6.37 -3.07 13.74
N ASN A 31 -5.49 -4.06 13.74
CA ASN A 31 -5.08 -4.77 14.94
C ASN A 31 -4.06 -4.02 15.81
N GLN A 32 -3.53 -2.88 15.35
CA GLN A 32 -2.63 -2.06 16.15
C GLN A 32 -3.40 -1.07 17.01
N SER A 33 -3.19 -1.11 18.32
CA SER A 33 -3.78 -0.14 19.26
C SER A 33 -3.04 1.20 19.25
N SER A 34 -1.72 1.18 19.09
CA SER A 34 -0.90 2.39 19.14
C SER A 34 -0.97 3.19 17.84
N SER A 35 -1.40 4.45 17.97
CA SER A 35 -1.40 5.45 16.89
C SER A 35 -0.02 5.58 16.23
N LEU A 36 1.04 5.69 17.05
CA LEU A 36 2.42 5.84 16.58
C LEU A 36 2.86 4.67 15.69
N LYS A 37 2.50 3.42 16.04
CA LYS A 37 2.83 2.25 15.22
C LYS A 37 2.15 2.28 13.86
N ILE A 38 0.90 2.75 13.79
CA ILE A 38 0.17 2.90 12.54
C ILE A 38 0.83 3.97 11.66
N MET A 39 1.24 5.09 12.24
CA MET A 39 1.95 6.13 11.51
C MET A 39 3.27 5.62 10.93
N ILE A 40 4.05 4.83 11.70
CA ILE A 40 5.30 4.21 11.21
C ILE A 40 5.02 3.27 10.03
N ILE A 41 3.95 2.48 10.08
CA ILE A 41 3.54 1.62 8.96
C ILE A 41 3.23 2.48 7.72
N GLY A 42 2.49 3.57 7.88
CA GLY A 42 2.20 4.50 6.79
C GLY A 42 3.47 5.11 6.17
N ILE A 43 4.42 5.55 7.00
CA ILE A 43 5.71 6.08 6.54
C ILE A 43 6.50 5.00 5.78
N ALA A 44 6.52 3.76 6.27
CA ALA A 44 7.18 2.64 5.58
C ALA A 44 6.57 2.38 4.20
N VAL A 45 5.25 2.48 4.06
CA VAL A 45 4.55 2.36 2.76
C VAL A 45 4.92 3.52 1.82
N ILE A 46 5.02 4.75 2.33
CA ILE A 46 5.49 5.90 1.53
C ILE A 46 6.92 5.67 1.04
N LEU A 47 7.83 5.25 1.92
CA LEU A 47 9.23 4.97 1.55
C LEU A 47 9.33 3.82 0.54
N PHE A 48 8.53 2.77 0.72
CA PHE A 48 8.45 1.67 -0.25
C PHE A 48 8.01 2.15 -1.63
N SER A 49 7.09 3.11 -1.72
CA SER A 49 6.62 3.64 -3.00
C SER A 49 7.74 4.21 -3.87
N ILE A 50 8.81 4.76 -3.27
CA ILE A 50 9.95 5.34 -3.98
C ILE A 50 10.69 4.28 -4.81
N LEU A 51 10.72 3.04 -4.31
CA LEU A 51 11.39 1.89 -4.95
C LEU A 51 10.61 1.33 -6.15
N ILE A 52 9.34 1.73 -6.33
CA ILE A 52 8.50 1.27 -7.44
C ILE A 52 8.92 2.00 -8.72
N SER A 53 9.25 1.26 -9.78
CA SER A 53 9.65 1.84 -11.07
C SER A 53 8.48 2.43 -11.86
N MET A 54 7.27 1.89 -11.71
CA MET A 54 6.07 2.37 -12.40
C MET A 54 5.48 3.63 -11.73
N SER A 55 5.51 4.76 -12.45
CA SER A 55 5.11 6.08 -11.93
C SER A 55 3.69 6.14 -11.38
N ILE A 56 2.71 5.54 -12.08
CA ILE A 56 1.30 5.54 -11.64
C ILE A 56 1.15 4.76 -10.32
N ILE A 57 1.72 3.56 -10.25
CA ILE A 57 1.65 2.69 -9.07
C ILE A 57 2.37 3.36 -7.89
N LYS A 58 3.53 3.97 -8.14
CA LYS A 58 4.27 4.77 -7.14
C LYS A 58 3.38 5.83 -6.49
N ILE A 59 2.66 6.63 -7.30
CA ILE A 59 1.78 7.68 -6.79
C ILE A 59 0.64 7.07 -5.95
N ILE A 60 -0.01 6.00 -6.45
CA ILE A 60 -1.12 5.35 -5.73
C ILE A 60 -0.65 4.79 -4.39
N VAL A 61 0.47 4.09 -4.36
CA VAL A 61 1.04 3.52 -3.12
C VAL A 61 1.50 4.63 -2.15
N GLY A 62 2.04 5.72 -2.66
CA GLY A 62 2.38 6.89 -1.84
C GLY A 62 1.16 7.53 -1.18
N ILE A 63 0.07 7.72 -1.93
CA ILE A 63 -1.21 8.23 -1.39
C ILE A 63 -1.78 7.28 -0.34
N LEU A 64 -1.76 5.97 -0.59
CA LEU A 64 -2.16 4.97 0.40
C LEU A 64 -1.35 5.09 1.70
N GLY A 65 -0.04 5.22 1.60
CA GLY A 65 0.82 5.43 2.75
C GLY A 65 0.46 6.69 3.53
N LEU A 66 0.16 7.79 2.83
CA LEU A 66 -0.26 9.06 3.45
C LEU A 66 -1.61 8.93 4.16
N LEU A 67 -2.59 8.24 3.58
CA LEU A 67 -3.87 7.94 4.22
C LEU A 67 -3.69 7.11 5.51
N ILE A 68 -2.76 6.17 5.52
CA ILE A 68 -2.44 5.37 6.70
C ILE A 68 -1.82 6.24 7.80
N VAL A 69 -0.91 7.17 7.46
CA VAL A 69 -0.34 8.11 8.42
C VAL A 69 -1.44 8.98 9.03
N LEU A 70 -2.33 9.54 8.21
CA LEU A 70 -3.46 10.34 8.68
C LEU A 70 -4.41 9.52 9.56
N TYR A 71 -4.69 8.27 9.18
CA TYR A 71 -5.49 7.37 9.99
C TYR A 71 -4.84 7.10 11.35
N GLY A 72 -3.52 6.86 11.39
CA GLY A 72 -2.77 6.72 12.64
C GLY A 72 -2.86 7.96 13.50
N ALA A 73 -2.56 9.14 12.93
CA ALA A 73 -2.58 10.41 13.64
C ALA A 73 -3.97 10.75 14.23
N ASN A 74 -5.05 10.36 13.55
CA ASN A 74 -6.43 10.57 14.01
C ASN A 74 -6.96 9.45 14.89
N LYS A 75 -6.23 8.35 15.05
CA LYS A 75 -6.61 7.27 15.96
C LYS A 75 -6.28 7.74 17.37
N SER A 76 -7.26 8.40 18.00
CA SER A 76 -7.18 8.74 19.42
C SER A 76 -6.92 7.49 20.24
N GLU A 77 -5.94 7.57 21.13
CA GLU A 77 -5.76 6.60 22.20
C GLU A 77 -6.92 6.84 23.19
N ASP A 78 -8.02 6.10 23.00
CA ASP A 78 -9.00 5.89 24.08
C ASP A 78 -8.35 5.11 25.24
#